data_AF-A0A1J4U3M6-F1
#
_entry.id   AF-A0A1J4U3M6-F1
#
_cell.length_a   1.000
_cell.length_b   1.000
_cell.length_c   1.000
_cell.angle_alpha   90.00
_cell.angle_beta   90.00
_cell.angle_gamma   90.00
#
_symmetry.space_group_name_H-M   'P 1'
#
loop_
_entity.id
_entity.type
_entity.pdbx_description
1 polymer ?
#
loop_
_entity_poly.entity_id
_entity_poly.type
_entity_poly.pdbx_seq_one_letter_code
_entity_poly.pdbx_strand_id
1 'polypeptide(L)'
;MNEIDAAPVQTGQKTTLTFDAVEGLSITGEVVEVDTLGTVNQGVASYDVKIAFDVQDERVKPGMSVSVNIITESKAGVLLVPLTAVKTMGTNSYVEILVDGQAQRKTVTVGSSSDTTIEIVEGLEEGEEIIIQTVTNGNSNTQNFNQNQGDPSRMMRMF
;
A
#
# COMPACT_ATOMS: atom_id res chain seq x y z
N MET A 1 12.73 -13.59 -10.72
CA MET A 1 12.53 -12.28 -10.05
C MET A 1 13.68 -11.35 -10.41
N ASN A 2 13.50 -10.03 -10.50
CA ASN A 2 14.60 -9.11 -10.82
C ASN A 2 15.44 -8.77 -9.57
N GLU A 3 16.54 -8.03 -9.75
CA GLU A 3 17.48 -7.66 -8.67
C GLU A 3 16.85 -6.78 -7.57
N ILE A 4 15.99 -5.83 -7.94
CA ILE A 4 15.39 -4.88 -6.99
C ILE A 4 14.39 -5.60 -6.10
N ASP A 5 13.54 -6.44 -6.70
CA ASP A 5 12.53 -7.22 -6.01
C ASP A 5 13.15 -8.32 -5.14
N ALA A 6 14.35 -8.80 -5.51
CA ALA A 6 15.07 -9.82 -4.75
C ALA A 6 15.66 -9.30 -3.43
N ALA A 7 16.05 -8.02 -3.39
CA ALA A 7 16.75 -7.45 -2.25
C ALA A 7 16.03 -7.59 -0.88
N PRO A 8 14.70 -7.37 -0.77
CA PRO A 8 13.98 -7.54 0.49
C PRO A 8 13.57 -8.99 0.78
N VAL A 9 13.78 -9.93 -0.14
CA VAL A 9 13.31 -11.32 0.00
C VAL A 9 14.28 -12.15 0.84
N GLN A 10 13.74 -12.84 1.84
CA GLN A 10 14.50 -13.64 2.79
C GLN A 10 13.77 -14.96 3.07
N THR A 11 14.53 -15.98 3.45
CA THR A 11 13.96 -17.25 3.90
C THR A 11 13.08 -17.05 5.14
N GLY A 12 12.03 -17.85 5.26
CA GLY A 12 11.03 -17.74 6.33
C GLY A 12 9.88 -16.77 6.05
N GLN A 13 9.98 -15.94 5.00
CA GLN A 13 8.89 -15.03 4.63
C GLN A 13 7.67 -15.79 4.13
N LYS A 14 6.49 -15.36 4.60
CA LYS A 14 5.20 -15.93 4.20
C LYS A 14 4.81 -15.47 2.81
N THR A 15 4.12 -16.34 2.09
CA THR A 15 3.72 -16.10 0.71
C THR A 15 2.26 -16.48 0.49
N THR A 16 1.62 -15.81 -0.46
CA THR A 16 0.34 -16.21 -1.05
C THR A 16 0.55 -16.48 -2.53
N LEU A 17 0.07 -17.62 -3.01
CA LEU A 17 0.25 -18.08 -4.38
C LEU A 17 -1.10 -18.23 -5.08
N THR A 18 -1.21 -17.71 -6.29
CA THR A 18 -2.38 -17.87 -7.17
C THR A 18 -1.96 -18.46 -8.51
N PHE A 19 -2.79 -19.31 -9.11
CA PHE A 19 -2.46 -20.04 -10.34
C PHE A 19 -3.39 -19.63 -11.47
N ASP A 20 -2.83 -19.11 -12.56
CA ASP A 20 -3.62 -18.65 -13.71
C ASP A 20 -4.45 -19.78 -14.34
N ALA A 21 -3.95 -21.01 -14.23
CA ALA A 21 -4.60 -22.21 -14.77
C ALA A 21 -5.71 -22.79 -13.88
N VAL A 22 -5.86 -22.31 -12.63
CA VAL A 22 -6.83 -22.83 -11.67
C VAL A 22 -7.58 -21.67 -11.03
N GLU A 23 -8.73 -21.33 -11.61
CA GLU A 23 -9.55 -20.22 -11.13
C GLU A 23 -9.93 -20.37 -9.65
N GLY A 24 -9.79 -19.27 -8.91
CA GLY A 24 -10.14 -19.19 -7.49
C GLY A 24 -9.21 -19.95 -6.54
N LEU A 25 -8.14 -20.59 -7.02
CA LEU A 25 -7.16 -21.23 -6.15
C LEU A 25 -6.17 -20.19 -5.61
N SER A 26 -6.18 -20.05 -4.28
CA SER A 26 -5.17 -19.35 -3.51
C SER A 26 -4.64 -20.29 -2.42
N ILE A 27 -3.32 -20.45 -2.36
CA ILE A 27 -2.65 -21.25 -1.32
C ILE A 27 -1.58 -20.39 -0.63
N THR A 28 -1.22 -20.77 0.58
CA THR A 28 -0.12 -20.15 1.32
C THR A 28 1.15 -20.97 1.21
N GLY A 29 2.28 -20.33 1.48
CA GLY A 29 3.57 -21.00 1.55
C GLY A 29 4.64 -20.15 2.22
N GLU A 30 5.87 -20.62 2.15
CA GLU A 30 7.02 -20.01 2.78
C GLU A 30 8.25 -20.04 1.86
N VAL A 31 9.01 -18.95 1.84
CA VAL A 31 10.29 -18.89 1.14
C VAL A 31 11.30 -19.79 1.85
N VAL A 32 11.80 -20.82 1.17
CA VAL A 32 12.77 -21.77 1.74
C VAL A 32 14.18 -21.58 1.19
N GLU A 33 14.32 -20.95 0.03
CA GLU A 33 15.63 -20.68 -0.58
C GLU A 33 15.54 -19.43 -1.46
N VAL A 34 16.59 -18.61 -1.40
CA VAL A 34 16.80 -17.46 -2.28
C VAL A 34 18.21 -17.58 -2.82
N ASP A 35 18.35 -17.73 -4.14
CA ASP A 35 19.66 -17.83 -4.76
C ASP A 35 20.38 -16.48 -4.63
N THR A 36 21.61 -16.50 -4.11
CA THR A 36 22.44 -15.29 -3.99
C THR A 36 23.11 -14.91 -5.31
N LEU A 37 23.19 -15.86 -6.24
CA LEU A 37 23.75 -15.67 -7.58
C LEU A 37 22.63 -15.62 -8.60
N GLY A 38 22.41 -14.44 -9.16
CA GLY A 38 21.47 -14.26 -10.26
C GLY A 38 22.01 -14.89 -11.55
N THR A 39 21.09 -15.38 -12.38
CA THR A 39 21.39 -15.78 -13.76
C THR A 39 21.15 -14.60 -14.69
N VAL A 40 22.08 -14.34 -15.62
CA VAL A 40 21.94 -13.28 -16.62
C VAL A 40 21.54 -13.87 -17.96
N ASN A 41 20.41 -13.44 -18.49
CA ASN A 41 19.95 -13.79 -19.84
C ASN A 41 19.70 -12.52 -20.65
N GLN A 42 20.40 -12.36 -21.77
CA GLN A 42 20.30 -11.16 -22.64
C GLN A 42 20.45 -9.83 -21.88
N GLY A 43 21.32 -9.80 -20.86
CA GLY A 43 21.59 -8.61 -20.05
C GLY A 43 20.60 -8.36 -18.91
N VAL A 44 19.59 -9.22 -18.73
CA VAL A 44 18.65 -9.14 -17.60
C VAL A 44 19.06 -10.16 -16.53
N ALA A 45 19.35 -9.67 -15.33
CA ALA A 45 19.61 -10.51 -14.17
C ALA A 45 18.30 -11.02 -13.57
N SER A 46 18.26 -12.30 -13.21
CA SER A 46 17.15 -12.93 -12.53
C SER A 46 17.62 -13.81 -11.38
N TYR A 47 16.89 -13.73 -10.26
CA TYR A 47 17.14 -14.50 -9.06
C TYR A 47 16.02 -15.52 -8.87
N ASP A 48 16.42 -16.75 -8.56
CA ASP A 48 15.52 -17.87 -8.30
C ASP A 48 15.17 -17.93 -6.82
N VAL A 49 13.90 -18.22 -6.54
CA VAL A 49 13.36 -18.36 -5.19
C VAL A 49 12.57 -19.65 -5.14
N LYS A 50 12.84 -20.47 -4.14
CA LYS A 50 12.07 -21.68 -3.88
C LYS A 50 11.08 -21.42 -2.76
N ILE A 51 9.84 -21.81 -3.00
CA ILE A 51 8.73 -21.64 -2.07
C ILE A 51 8.17 -23.02 -1.77
N ALA A 52 8.09 -23.35 -0.49
CA ALA A 52 7.37 -24.52 -0.02
C ALA A 52 5.90 -24.16 0.14
N PHE A 53 4.99 -24.96 -0.42
CA PHE A 53 3.57 -24.77 -0.21
C PHE A 53 3.17 -25.34 1.15
N ASP A 54 2.32 -24.63 1.88
CA ASP A 54 1.80 -25.12 3.16
C ASP A 54 0.83 -26.30 2.95
N VAL A 55 0.14 -26.30 1.80
CA VAL A 55 -0.82 -27.34 1.41
C VAL A 55 -0.60 -27.73 -0.04
N GLN A 56 -0.61 -29.04 -0.30
CA GLN A 56 -0.59 -29.57 -1.66
C GLN A 56 -2.02 -29.67 -2.21
N ASP A 57 -2.28 -29.01 -3.34
CA ASP A 57 -3.56 -29.12 -4.06
C ASP A 57 -3.35 -29.96 -5.32
N GLU A 58 -4.16 -31.02 -5.50
CA GLU A 58 -4.02 -31.96 -6.62
C GLU A 58 -4.21 -31.31 -8.00
N ARG A 59 -4.87 -30.15 -8.06
CA ARG A 59 -5.07 -29.38 -9.30
C ARG A 59 -3.78 -28.71 -9.77
N VAL A 60 -2.83 -28.46 -8.88
CA VAL A 60 -1.54 -27.84 -9.21
C VAL A 60 -0.62 -28.89 -9.82
N LYS A 61 -0.11 -28.62 -11.03
CA LYS A 61 0.80 -29.50 -11.76
C LYS A 61 2.13 -28.81 -12.06
N PRO A 62 3.23 -29.57 -12.18
CA PRO A 62 4.51 -29.02 -12.62
C PRO A 62 4.39 -28.30 -13.96
N GLY A 63 5.09 -27.17 -14.08
CA GLY A 63 5.08 -26.34 -15.29
C GLY A 63 3.91 -25.34 -15.37
N MET A 64 3.01 -25.30 -14.39
CA MET A 64 2.02 -24.23 -14.29
C MET A 64 2.68 -22.89 -13.93
N SER A 65 2.19 -21.82 -14.55
CA SER A 65 2.49 -20.46 -14.13
C SER A 65 1.84 -20.16 -12.77
N VAL A 66 2.56 -19.44 -11.92
CA VAL A 66 2.11 -19.03 -10.59
C VAL A 66 2.46 -17.56 -10.36
N SER A 67 1.53 -16.81 -9.78
CA SER A 67 1.78 -15.48 -9.23
C SER A 67 2.01 -15.60 -7.74
N VAL A 68 3.08 -14.99 -7.23
CA VAL A 68 3.47 -15.09 -5.82
C VAL A 68 3.52 -13.69 -5.21
N ASN A 69 2.78 -13.51 -4.12
CA ASN A 69 2.93 -12.36 -3.24
C ASN A 69 3.76 -12.77 -2.02
N ILE A 70 4.97 -12.21 -1.89
CA ILE A 70 5.88 -12.44 -0.76
C ILE A 70 5.71 -11.30 0.25
N ILE A 71 5.44 -11.65 1.50
CA ILE A 71 5.33 -10.68 2.60
C ILE A 71 6.74 -10.42 3.13
N THR A 72 7.34 -9.31 2.72
CA THR A 72 8.74 -8.99 3.04
C THR A 72 8.93 -8.34 4.40
N GLU A 73 7.92 -7.62 4.88
CA GLU A 73 7.88 -7.01 6.21
C GLU A 73 6.47 -7.10 6.78
N SER A 74 6.35 -7.36 8.08
CA SER A 74 5.08 -7.33 8.81
C SER A 74 5.32 -6.78 10.20
N LYS A 75 4.62 -5.68 10.53
CA LYS A 75 4.65 -5.07 11.86
C LYS A 75 3.25 -5.10 12.46
N ALA A 76 3.15 -5.50 13.72
CA ALA A 76 1.91 -5.43 14.50
C ALA A 76 1.94 -4.20 15.41
N GLY A 77 0.75 -3.65 15.71
CA GLY A 77 0.61 -2.52 16.65
C GLY A 77 1.14 -1.19 16.13
N VAL A 78 1.07 -0.97 14.81
CA VAL A 78 1.50 0.29 14.17
C VAL A 78 0.30 1.11 13.73
N LEU A 79 0.43 2.44 13.77
CA LEU A 79 -0.56 3.34 13.19
C LEU A 79 -0.34 3.45 11.68
N LEU A 80 -1.35 3.08 10.89
CA LEU A 80 -1.34 3.20 9.44
C LEU A 80 -2.28 4.30 8.99
N VAL A 81 -1.80 5.15 8.10
CA VAL A 81 -2.62 6.14 7.40
C VAL A 81 -2.50 5.95 5.88
N PRO A 82 -3.50 6.37 5.08
CA PRO A 82 -3.36 6.39 3.63
C PRO A 82 -2.20 7.29 3.21
N LEU A 83 -1.45 6.88 2.17
CA LEU A 83 -0.35 7.69 1.62
C LEU A 83 -0.80 9.12 1.27
N THR A 84 -2.05 9.28 0.80
CA THR A 84 -2.59 10.58 0.39
C THR A 84 -2.82 11.55 1.56
N ALA A 85 -2.85 11.07 2.79
CA ALA A 85 -3.02 11.90 3.98
C ALA A 85 -1.71 12.54 4.45
N VAL A 86 -0.57 11.95 4.11
CA VAL A 86 0.75 12.46 4.49
C VAL A 86 1.22 13.48 3.47
N LYS A 87 1.50 14.69 3.96
CA LYS A 87 2.01 15.82 3.17
C LYS A 87 3.43 16.14 3.62
N THR A 88 4.24 16.67 2.71
CA THR A 88 5.62 17.06 3.00
C THR A 88 5.78 18.58 2.93
N MET A 89 6.49 19.15 3.90
CA MET A 89 6.89 20.56 3.92
C MET A 89 8.38 20.65 4.23
N GLY A 90 9.19 20.89 3.19
CA GLY A 90 10.65 20.82 3.31
C GLY A 90 11.09 19.39 3.61
N THR A 91 11.77 19.18 4.73
CA THR A 91 12.21 17.86 5.21
C THR A 91 11.23 17.17 6.14
N ASN A 92 10.15 17.85 6.54
CA ASN A 92 9.22 17.35 7.55
C ASN A 92 7.95 16.79 6.90
N SER A 93 7.45 15.68 7.44
CA SER A 93 6.14 15.12 7.11
C SER A 93 5.09 15.64 8.09
N TYR A 94 3.87 15.86 7.61
CA TYR A 94 2.73 16.25 8.42
C TYR A 94 1.43 15.66 7.87
N VAL A 95 0.45 15.53 8.75
CA VAL A 95 -0.94 15.26 8.39
C VAL A 95 -1.82 16.44 8.81
N GLU A 96 -3.01 16.52 8.25
CA GLU A 96 -4.05 17.44 8.73
C GLU A 96 -5.07 16.65 9.54
N ILE A 97 -5.28 17.04 10.79
CA ILE A 97 -6.31 16.49 11.68
C ILE A 97 -7.47 17.47 11.79
N LEU A 98 -8.66 16.96 12.10
CA LEU A 98 -9.83 17.78 12.37
C LEU A 98 -9.98 18.02 13.88
N VAL A 99 -9.85 19.28 14.32
CA VAL A 99 -10.06 19.68 15.72
C VAL A 99 -11.11 20.77 15.74
N ASP A 100 -12.21 20.54 16.46
CA ASP A 100 -13.36 21.46 16.54
C ASP A 100 -13.89 21.92 15.17
N GLY A 101 -13.85 21.03 14.18
CA GLY A 101 -14.27 21.32 12.80
C GLY A 101 -13.27 22.13 11.97
N GLN A 102 -12.07 22.38 12.48
CA GLN A 102 -11.00 23.07 11.77
C GLN A 102 -9.82 22.15 11.48
N ALA A 103 -9.23 22.29 10.29
CA ALA A 103 -8.04 21.53 9.91
C ALA A 103 -6.80 22.09 10.63
N GLN A 104 -6.14 21.25 11.41
CA GLN A 104 -4.89 21.57 12.09
C GLN A 104 -3.76 20.66 11.57
N ARG A 105 -2.60 21.25 11.28
CA ARG A 105 -1.42 20.48 10.90
C ARG A 105 -0.78 19.84 12.11
N LYS A 106 -0.49 18.54 12.00
CA LYS A 106 0.27 17.78 12.99
C LYS A 106 1.49 17.17 12.30
N THR A 107 2.68 17.57 12.75
CA THR A 107 3.94 16.99 12.26
C THR A 107 4.01 15.52 12.68
N VAL A 108 4.42 14.65 11.76
CA VAL A 108 4.53 13.21 11.99
C VAL A 108 5.90 12.69 11.59
N THR A 109 6.36 11.67 12.30
CA THR A 109 7.49 10.83 11.88
C THR A 109 6.92 9.62 11.16
N VAL A 110 7.36 9.39 9.92
CA VAL A 110 6.88 8.27 9.10
C VAL A 110 7.86 7.10 9.15
N GLY A 111 7.32 5.88 9.06
CA GLY A 111 8.06 4.62 9.07
C GLY A 111 8.02 3.92 7.72
N SER A 112 7.84 2.59 7.75
CA SER A 112 7.70 1.77 6.54
C SER A 112 6.45 2.18 5.76
N SER A 113 6.49 2.01 4.44
CA SER A 113 5.34 2.27 3.56
C SER A 113 5.05 1.06 2.69
N SER A 114 3.77 0.85 2.41
CA SER A 114 3.27 -0.05 1.39
C SER A 114 2.82 0.76 0.16
N ASP A 115 2.23 0.09 -0.83
CA ASP A 115 1.67 0.77 -2.02
C ASP A 115 0.49 1.71 -1.71
N THR A 116 -0.16 1.55 -0.55
CA THR A 116 -1.39 2.29 -0.22
C THR A 116 -1.35 3.02 1.13
N THR A 117 -0.53 2.53 2.06
CA THR A 117 -0.46 3.04 3.43
C THR A 117 0.96 3.36 3.84
N ILE A 118 1.09 4.21 4.85
CA ILE A 118 2.35 4.53 5.49
C ILE A 118 2.20 4.46 7.01
N GLU A 119 3.22 3.93 7.66
CA GLU A 119 3.34 3.86 9.10
C GLU A 119 3.61 5.26 9.68
N ILE A 120 2.90 5.61 10.74
CA ILE A 120 3.20 6.75 11.60
C ILE A 120 3.87 6.25 12.87
N VAL A 121 5.14 6.62 13.04
CA VAL A 121 5.96 6.25 14.20
C VAL A 121 5.73 7.20 15.37
N GLU A 122 5.55 8.50 15.07
CA GLU A 122 5.30 9.52 16.08
C GLU A 122 4.42 10.64 15.53
N GLY A 123 3.77 11.37 16.43
CA GLY A 123 3.02 12.58 16.09
C GLY A 123 1.56 12.34 15.72
N LEU A 124 1.04 11.12 15.88
CA LEU A 124 -0.39 10.82 15.77
C LEU A 124 -0.77 9.79 16.84
N GLU A 125 -2.00 9.87 17.33
CA GLU A 125 -2.59 8.95 18.29
C GLU A 125 -3.76 8.19 17.66
N GLU A 126 -4.05 6.99 18.17
CA GLU A 126 -5.19 6.21 17.73
C GLU A 126 -6.51 6.96 18.01
N GLY A 127 -7.40 6.99 17.03
CA GLY A 127 -8.70 7.66 17.12
C GLY A 127 -8.70 9.12 16.63
N GLU A 128 -7.56 9.70 16.26
CA GLU A 128 -7.53 11.03 15.62
C GLU A 128 -8.06 10.97 14.19
N GLU A 129 -9.00 11.86 13.86
CA GLU A 129 -9.56 12.00 12.51
C GLU A 129 -8.60 12.79 11.61
N ILE A 130 -8.13 12.14 10.54
CA ILE A 130 -7.23 12.71 9.54
C ILE A 130 -7.96 13.06 8.24
N ILE A 131 -7.53 14.13 7.59
CA ILE A 131 -8.06 14.59 6.31
C ILE A 131 -7.28 13.93 5.17
N ILE A 132 -7.92 12.97 4.50
CA ILE A 132 -7.31 12.17 3.42
C ILE A 132 -7.33 12.86 2.05
N GLN A 133 -8.23 13.83 1.87
CA GLN A 133 -8.38 14.62 0.65
C GLN A 133 -8.93 16.01 0.98
N THR A 134 -8.20 17.05 0.59
CA THR A 134 -8.81 18.34 0.31
C THR A 134 -9.16 18.31 -1.17
N VAL A 135 -10.44 18.28 -1.54
CA VAL A 135 -10.81 18.63 -2.92
C VAL A 135 -10.50 20.10 -3.05
N THR A 136 -9.31 20.42 -3.54
CA THR A 136 -9.00 21.78 -3.97
C THR A 136 -9.86 22.00 -5.20
N ASN A 137 -11.07 22.52 -5.01
CA ASN A 137 -11.78 23.19 -6.08
C ASN A 137 -10.90 24.37 -6.47
N GLY A 138 -9.94 24.13 -7.36
CA GLY A 138 -9.21 25.19 -8.01
C GLY A 138 -10.26 26.07 -8.67
N ASN A 139 -10.39 27.30 -8.17
CA ASN A 139 -11.18 28.33 -8.84
C ASN A 139 -10.58 28.51 -10.23
N SER A 140 -11.08 27.76 -11.20
CA SER A 140 -11.04 28.11 -12.61
C SER A 140 -11.69 29.48 -12.68
N ASN A 141 -10.86 30.47 -12.94
CA ASN A 141 -11.21 31.88 -13.06
C ASN A 141 -12.26 32.02 -14.18
N THR A 142 -13.53 31.85 -13.82
CA THR A 142 -14.65 31.97 -14.74
C THR A 142 -15.09 33.42 -14.66
N GLN A 143 -14.42 34.26 -15.45
CA GLN A 143 -15.02 35.50 -15.93
C GLN A 143 -16.25 35.10 -16.73
N ASN A 144 -17.44 35.17 -16.13
CA ASN A 144 -18.65 35.59 -16.83
C ASN A 144 -19.82 35.87 -15.87
N PHE A 145 -20.52 36.92 -16.23
CA PHE A 145 -21.56 37.61 -15.49
C PHE A 145 -22.85 36.80 -15.28
N ASN A 146 -23.52 37.14 -14.17
CA ASN A 146 -24.97 37.36 -14.00
C ASN A 146 -25.85 36.29 -13.30
N GLN A 147 -26.40 36.74 -12.15
CA GLN A 147 -27.76 36.56 -11.63
C GLN A 147 -28.26 35.22 -11.04
N ASN A 148 -28.53 35.32 -9.73
CA ASN A 148 -29.79 34.97 -9.05
C ASN A 148 -29.85 33.67 -8.21
N GLN A 149 -29.72 33.88 -6.88
CA GLN A 149 -30.34 33.22 -5.71
C GLN A 149 -30.82 31.75 -5.77
N GLY A 150 -30.33 30.95 -4.80
CA GLY A 150 -31.08 29.86 -4.14
C GLY A 150 -30.25 28.64 -3.68
N ASP A 151 -29.78 28.64 -2.44
CA ASP A 151 -29.25 27.48 -1.66
C ASP A 151 -30.40 26.93 -0.75
N PRO A 152 -30.43 25.70 -0.14
CA PRO A 152 -29.36 24.70 -0.02
C PRO A 152 -29.66 23.21 -0.25
N SER A 153 -28.60 22.54 -0.75
CA SER A 153 -27.91 21.33 -0.23
C SER A 153 -28.65 20.31 0.65
N ARG A 154 -28.68 19.04 0.19
CA ARG A 154 -29.08 17.85 0.97
C ARG A 154 -27.85 17.07 1.46
N MET A 155 -27.70 16.91 2.78
CA MET A 155 -26.82 15.93 3.41
C MET A 155 -27.46 14.53 3.39
N MET A 156 -26.67 13.49 3.14
CA MET A 156 -27.09 12.08 3.32
C MET A 156 -26.24 11.44 4.43
N ARG A 157 -26.88 11.00 5.51
CA ARG A 157 -26.29 10.13 6.55
C ARG A 157 -26.42 8.68 6.10
N MET A 158 -25.49 7.81 6.48
CA MET A 158 -25.80 6.41 6.79
C MET A 158 -24.75 5.78 7.72
N PHE A 159 -25.19 4.67 8.31
CA PHE A 159 -24.80 4.01 9.58
C PHE A 159 -23.36 3.56 9.73
#